data_AF-A0A8X6M960-F1
#
_entry.id   AF-A0A8X6M960-F1
#
_cell.length_a   1.000
_cell.length_b   1.000
_cell.length_c   1.000
_cell.angle_alpha   90.00
_cell.angle_beta   90.00
_cell.angle_gamma   90.00
#
_symmetry.space_group_name_H-M   'P 1'
#
loop_
_entity.id
_entity.type
_entity.pdbx_description
1 polymer ?
#
loop_
_entity_poly.entity_id
_entity_poly.type
_entity_poly.pdbx_seq_one_letter_code
_entity_poly.pdbx_strand_id
1 'polypeptide(L)'
;MAEDQQKDSQLQDILAGSCSTSLVLQTLPMEQSPVTLRFDMLKDSIRPFIPEFFRRKIFSNLHALSHSEIRASLELVAERCV
;
A
#
# COMPACT_ATOMS: atom_id res chain seq x y z
N MET A 1 10.98 3.14 -1.68
CA MET A 1 9.52 3.18 -1.40
C MET A 1 8.82 4.23 -2.24
N ALA A 2 9.08 5.53 -2.03
CA ALA A 2 8.39 6.56 -2.82
C ALA A 2 8.81 6.59 -4.30
N GLU A 3 10.10 6.44 -4.59
CA GLU A 3 10.57 6.28 -5.97
C GLU A 3 9.95 5.05 -6.64
N ASP A 4 9.80 3.96 -5.89
CA ASP A 4 9.18 2.73 -6.39
C ASP A 4 7.67 2.90 -6.61
N GLN A 5 6.96 3.67 -5.77
CA GLN A 5 5.58 4.08 -6.05
C GLN A 5 5.51 4.87 -7.36
N GLN A 6 6.41 5.83 -7.56
CA GLN A 6 6.42 6.62 -8.81
C GLN A 6 6.64 5.77 -10.06
N LYS A 7 7.39 4.67 -9.95
CA LYS A 7 7.69 3.75 -11.05
C LYS A 7 6.72 2.57 -11.15
N ASP A 8 5.78 2.42 -10.22
CA ASP A 8 4.84 1.30 -10.18
C ASP A 8 3.77 1.46 -11.27
N SER A 9 3.77 0.55 -12.25
CA SER A 9 2.85 0.62 -13.40
C SER A 9 1.39 0.50 -13.00
N GLN A 10 1.08 -0.36 -12.03
CA GLN A 10 -0.29 -0.52 -11.54
C GLN A 10 -0.80 0.77 -10.90
N LEU A 11 0.04 1.44 -10.12
CA LEU A 11 -0.30 2.75 -9.58
C LEU A 11 -0.57 3.76 -10.70
N GLN A 12 0.25 3.80 -11.75
CA GLN A 12 0.03 4.70 -12.89
C GLN A 12 -1.28 4.39 -13.62
N ASP A 13 -1.64 3.12 -13.82
CA ASP A 13 -2.89 2.73 -14.48
C ASP A 13 -4.13 3.15 -13.67
N ILE A 14 -4.04 3.05 -12.34
CA ILE A 14 -5.10 3.51 -11.43
C ILE A 14 -5.25 5.03 -11.51
N LEU A 15 -4.14 5.77 -11.49
CA LEU A 15 -4.14 7.23 -11.56
C LEU A 15 -4.59 7.75 -12.93
N ALA A 16 -4.26 7.04 -14.01
CA ALA A 16 -4.68 7.34 -15.37
C ALA A 16 -6.15 6.94 -15.64
N GLY A 17 -6.83 6.32 -14.66
CA GLY A 17 -8.21 5.85 -14.81
C GLY A 17 -8.36 4.68 -15.79
N SER A 18 -7.25 4.04 -16.19
CA SER A 18 -7.24 2.87 -17.08
C SER A 18 -7.59 1.59 -16.34
N CYS A 19 -7.49 1.60 -15.01
CA CYS A 19 -7.93 0.53 -14.12
C CYS A 19 -9.14 0.97 -13.29
N SER A 20 -10.25 0.23 -13.39
CA SER A 20 -11.41 0.45 -12.52
C SER A 20 -11.13 -0.13 -11.12
N THR A 21 -11.06 0.74 -10.11
CA THR A 21 -10.86 0.35 -8.71
C THR A 21 -11.74 1.15 -7.79
N SER A 22 -12.03 0.62 -6.61
CA SER A 22 -12.69 1.35 -5.53
C SER A 22 -11.72 2.11 -4.63
N LEU A 23 -10.43 2.21 -4.99
CA LEU A 23 -9.42 2.88 -4.16
C LEU A 23 -9.57 4.40 -4.23
N VAL A 24 -9.42 5.08 -3.10
CA VAL A 24 -9.35 6.55 -3.05
C VAL A 24 -7.94 6.95 -2.67
N LEU A 25 -7.09 7.08 -3.69
CA LEU A 25 -5.66 7.35 -3.52
C LEU A 25 -5.37 8.84 -3.34
N GLN A 26 -4.88 9.24 -2.18
CA GLN A 26 -4.39 10.59 -1.88
C GLN A 26 -2.88 10.60 -1.65
N THR A 27 -2.26 11.72 -1.97
CA THR A 27 -0.83 11.96 -1.72
C THR A 27 -0.66 12.66 -0.39
N LEU A 28 0.11 12.08 0.54
CA LEU A 28 0.43 12.69 1.82
C LEU A 28 1.95 12.91 1.95
N PRO A 29 2.40 14.07 2.45
CA PRO A 29 3.80 14.29 2.79
C PRO A 29 4.21 13.45 4.00
N MET A 30 5.47 13.04 4.04
CA MET A 30 6.04 12.41 5.23
C MET A 30 6.54 13.50 6.19
N GLU A 31 6.16 13.41 7.47
CA GLU A 31 6.49 14.40 8.51
C GLU A 31 8.00 14.74 8.60
N GLN A 32 8.87 13.78 8.30
CA GLN A 32 10.33 13.91 8.43
C GLN A 32 11.07 13.90 7.09
N SER A 33 10.37 13.97 5.96
CA SER A 33 10.99 13.86 4.63
C SER A 33 10.24 14.67 3.58
N PRO A 34 10.93 15.31 2.61
CA PRO A 34 10.26 16.00 1.49
C PRO A 34 9.54 15.03 0.53
N VAL A 35 9.57 13.73 0.84
CA VAL A 35 9.00 12.68 0.05
C VAL A 35 7.50 12.54 0.34
N THR A 36 6.72 12.39 -0.72
CA THR A 36 5.29 12.10 -0.63
C THR A 36 5.00 10.63 -0.93
N LEU A 37 4.03 10.05 -0.24
CA LEU A 37 3.52 8.70 -0.51
C LEU A 37 2.03 8.72 -0.84
N ARG A 38 1.60 7.72 -1.59
CA ARG A 38 0.18 7.48 -1.90
C ARG A 38 -0.46 6.57 -0.85
N PHE A 39 -1.65 6.94 -0.41
CA PHE A 39 -2.47 6.26 0.58
C PHE A 39 -3.90 6.08 0.09
N ASP A 40 -4.49 4.93 0.37
CA ASP A 40 -5.93 4.72 0.24
C ASP A 40 -6.66 5.24 1.49
N MET A 41 -7.67 6.08 1.26
CA MET A 41 -8.44 6.78 2.28
C MET A 41 -9.90 6.30 2.39
N LEU A 42 -10.28 5.23 1.68
CA LEU A 42 -11.69 4.83 1.54
C LEU A 42 -12.38 4.33 2.84
N LYS A 43 -11.62 3.84 3.83
CA LYS A 43 -12.14 2.96 4.92
C LYS A 43 -11.82 3.45 6.32
N ASP A 44 -12.01 4.75 6.61
CA ASP A 44 -11.70 5.39 7.92
C ASP A 44 -10.26 5.09 8.43
N SER A 45 -9.39 4.63 7.54
CA SER A 45 -8.07 4.12 7.83
C SER A 45 -7.15 4.52 6.69
N ILE A 46 -5.97 5.01 7.06
CA ILE A 46 -4.94 5.46 6.15
C ILE A 46 -4.08 4.25 5.81
N ARG A 47 -4.28 3.67 4.63
CA ARG A 47 -3.50 2.50 4.18
C ARG A 47 -2.51 2.91 3.10
N PRO A 48 -1.18 2.79 3.30
CA PRO A 48 -0.20 3.03 2.24
C PRO A 48 -0.40 2.05 1.08
N PHE A 49 -0.30 2.58 -0.14
CA PHE A 49 -0.18 1.75 -1.34
C PHE A 49 1.21 1.11 -1.38
N ILE A 50 1.29 -0.20 -1.59
CA ILE A 50 2.56 -0.92 -1.59
C ILE A 50 2.96 -1.28 -3.03
N PRO A 51 4.08 -0.70 -3.55
CA PRO A 51 4.61 -1.06 -4.85
C PRO A 51 4.94 -2.54 -4.93
N GLU A 52 4.84 -3.12 -6.13
CA GLU A 52 5.05 -4.55 -6.35
C GLU A 52 6.34 -5.08 -5.68
N PHE A 53 7.43 -4.33 -5.84
CA PHE A 53 8.74 -4.65 -5.26
C PHE A 53 8.73 -4.89 -3.74
N PHE A 54 7.87 -4.17 -3.00
CA PHE A 54 7.79 -4.27 -1.53
C PHE A 54 6.77 -5.30 -1.04
N ARG A 55 5.83 -5.74 -1.88
CA ARG A 55 4.70 -6.60 -1.46
C ARG A 55 5.16 -7.86 -0.74
N ARG A 56 6.15 -8.56 -1.29
CA ARG A 56 6.70 -9.77 -0.66
C ARG A 56 7.34 -9.49 0.70
N LYS A 57 8.13 -8.41 0.79
CA LYS A 57 8.81 -8.04 2.04
C LYS A 57 7.80 -7.68 3.14
N ILE A 58 6.77 -6.91 2.81
CA ILE A 58 5.73 -6.53 3.77
C ILE A 58 4.91 -7.73 4.19
N PHE A 59 4.49 -8.58 3.25
CA PHE A 59 3.78 -9.82 3.57
C PHE A 59 4.60 -10.71 4.51
N SER A 60 5.87 -10.97 4.21
CA SER A 60 6.73 -11.80 5.07
C SER A 60 6.87 -11.24 6.48
N ASN A 61 7.01 -9.90 6.61
CA ASN A 61 7.09 -9.25 7.92
C ASN A 61 5.78 -9.40 8.71
N LEU A 62 4.63 -9.16 8.07
CA LEU A 62 3.32 -9.27 8.73
C LEU A 62 2.98 -10.72 9.07
N HIS A 63 3.36 -11.67 8.21
CA HIS A 63 3.18 -13.10 8.44
C HIS A 63 3.97 -13.59 9.66
N ALA A 64 5.20 -13.12 9.82
CA ALA A 64 6.00 -13.43 11.02
C ALA A 64 5.35 -12.90 12.30
N LEU A 65 4.70 -11.74 12.23
CA LEU A 65 3.97 -11.15 13.36
C LEU A 65 2.66 -11.87 13.67
N SER A 66 2.08 -12.58 12.70
CA SER A 66 0.81 -13.29 12.84
C SER A 66 0.98 -14.78 13.21
N HIS A 67 2.15 -15.16 13.74
CA HIS A 67 2.47 -16.56 14.07
C HIS A 67 2.23 -17.57 12.94
N SER A 68 2.52 -17.15 11.70
CA SER A 68 2.38 -17.97 10.49
C SER A 68 0.96 -18.42 10.13
N GLU A 69 -0.07 -17.91 10.81
CA GLU A 69 -1.45 -18.17 10.42
C GLU A 69 -1.81 -17.32 9.19
N ILE A 70 -2.13 -17.99 8.09
CA ILE A 70 -2.45 -17.35 6.81
C ILE A 70 -3.62 -16.35 6.96
N ARG A 71 -4.67 -16.73 7.71
CA ARG A 71 -5.85 -15.88 7.92
C ARG A 71 -5.48 -14.59 8.66
N ALA A 72 -4.76 -14.71 9.77
CA ALA A 72 -4.31 -13.56 10.55
C ALA A 72 -3.33 -12.68 9.74
N SER A 73 -2.47 -13.25 8.88
CA SER A 73 -1.62 -12.47 7.98
C SER A 73 -2.43 -11.64 6.98
N LEU A 74 -3.46 -12.24 6.38
CA LEU A 74 -4.31 -11.59 5.37
C LEU A 74 -5.12 -10.44 5.99
N GLU A 75 -5.68 -10.65 7.19
CA GLU A 75 -6.37 -9.62 7.95
C GLU A 75 -5.43 -8.44 8.26
N LEU A 76 -4.22 -8.72 8.77
CA LEU A 76 -3.23 -7.67 9.06
C LEU A 76 -2.76 -6.91 7.80
N VAL A 77 -2.63 -7.59 6.66
CA VAL A 77 -2.29 -6.92 5.38
C VAL A 77 -3.42 -6.01 4.96
N ALA A 78 -4.66 -6.49 4.96
CA ALA A 78 -5.84 -5.73 4.53
C ALA A 78 -6.13 -4.51 5.43
N GLU A 79 -5.81 -4.61 6.73
CA GLU A 79 -5.93 -3.48 7.66
C GLU A 79 -4.87 -2.40 7.43
N ARG A 80 -3.64 -2.81 7.08
CA ARG A 80 -2.46 -1.92 7.12
C ARG A 80 -2.00 -1.42 5.78
N CYS A 81 -2.37 -2.07 4.67
CA CYS A 81 -1.78 -1.82 3.36
C CYS A 81 -2.82 -2.03 2.24
N VAL A 82 -2.53 -1.46 1.06
CA VAL A 82 -3.28 -1.72 -0.17
C VAL A 82 -2.37 -2.00 -1.36
#